data_AF-A0A7X3XS92-F1
#
_entry.id   AF-A0A7X3XS92-F1
#
_cell.length_a   1.000
_cell.length_b   1.000
_cell.length_c   1.000
_cell.angle_alpha   90.00
_cell.angle_beta   90.00
_cell.angle_gamma   90.00
#
_symmetry.space_group_name_H-M   'P 1'
#
loop_
_entity.id
_entity.type
_entity.pdbx_description
1 polymer ?
#
loop_
_entity_poly.entity_id
_entity_poly.type
_entity_poly.pdbx_seq_one_letter_code
_entity_poly.pdbx_strand_id
1 'polypeptide(L)'
;MENLITLPTNFADYLTIENADLRFAEATEVAERVTGAGVEIYPNMDHAAIFCDPPHLVADGLKQLGYVNGWDARCYPSPVDGCDYINVSAQLSTDSPARDAGWFDYVAVVHPVDKAALQHMLGQGYGNPFIHHLTWGLVPPEHTDTDDFEYASHVVPFMVERREVIGDAIGDDPGTLIIAVPDPVISHPNFEEALPEWLGGLDEEEYQVESMQGGGFLIQFFVLTGGRIEVALRVDTTQTFNPKSVHKISEDEISAVQGK
;
A
#
# COMPACT_ATOMS: atom_id res chain seq x y z
N MET A 1 5.68 15.94 18.40
CA MET A 1 5.10 14.71 18.97
C MET A 1 5.98 13.60 18.44
N GLU A 2 6.64 12.79 19.28
CA GLU A 2 7.37 11.63 18.75
C GLU A 2 6.31 10.66 18.23
N ASN A 3 6.12 10.60 16.91
CA ASN A 3 5.27 9.59 16.29
C ASN A 3 6.01 8.26 16.42
N LEU A 4 5.76 7.56 17.54
CA LEU A 4 6.21 6.20 17.72
C LEU A 4 5.44 5.30 16.75
N ILE A 5 6.13 4.82 15.73
CA ILE A 5 5.65 3.71 14.93
C ILE A 5 5.47 2.48 15.81
N THR A 6 4.45 1.68 15.49
CA THR A 6 4.07 0.47 16.23
C THR A 6 4.08 -0.71 15.28
N LEU A 7 4.89 -1.71 15.61
CA LEU A 7 4.93 -3.00 14.90
C LEU A 7 4.15 -4.06 15.69
N PRO A 8 3.67 -5.13 15.03
CA PRO A 8 2.93 -6.18 15.71
C PRO A 8 3.78 -6.89 16.79
N THR A 9 3.45 -6.72 18.07
CA THR A 9 4.28 -7.28 19.18
C THR A 9 4.12 -8.78 19.37
N ASN A 10 3.07 -9.36 18.81
CA ASN A 10 2.70 -10.78 18.90
C ASN A 10 2.57 -11.42 17.52
N PHE A 11 3.31 -10.93 16.53
CA PHE A 11 3.24 -11.42 15.14
C PHE A 11 3.37 -12.95 15.04
N ALA A 12 4.39 -13.50 15.69
CA ALA A 12 4.74 -14.91 15.66
C ALA A 12 3.70 -15.84 16.33
N ASP A 13 2.79 -15.28 17.14
CA ASP A 13 1.71 -16.05 17.76
C ASP A 13 0.62 -16.44 16.73
N TYR A 14 0.54 -15.71 15.61
CA TYR A 14 -0.50 -15.88 14.60
C TYR A 14 0.05 -16.23 13.22
N LEU A 15 1.21 -15.70 12.84
CA LEU A 15 1.83 -15.91 11.53
C LEU A 15 3.30 -16.29 11.68
N THR A 16 3.72 -17.37 11.02
CA THR A 16 5.13 -17.77 10.91
C THR A 16 5.62 -17.45 9.50
N ILE A 17 6.34 -16.33 9.35
CA ILE A 17 6.89 -15.87 8.08
C ILE A 17 8.39 -15.62 8.25
N GLU A 18 9.21 -16.29 7.44
CA GLU A 18 10.67 -16.30 7.61
C GLU A 18 11.30 -14.92 7.41
N ASN A 19 10.80 -14.12 6.46
CA ASN A 19 11.34 -12.80 6.15
C ASN A 19 10.68 -11.64 6.93
N ALA A 20 9.83 -11.92 7.93
CA ALA A 20 9.09 -10.87 8.64
C ALA A 20 10.00 -9.89 9.37
N ASP A 21 10.99 -10.38 10.13
CA ASP A 21 11.93 -9.53 10.87
C ASP A 21 12.73 -8.61 9.95
N LEU A 22 13.12 -9.10 8.77
CA LEU A 22 13.82 -8.31 7.75
C LEU A 22 12.92 -7.18 7.23
N ARG A 23 11.68 -7.50 6.85
CA ARG A 23 10.72 -6.50 6.34
C ARG A 23 10.36 -5.47 7.39
N PHE A 24 10.20 -5.88 8.65
CA PHE A 24 9.94 -4.96 9.76
C PHE A 24 11.12 -4.03 10.05
N ALA A 25 12.36 -4.52 9.94
CA ALA A 25 13.54 -3.67 10.06
C ALA A 25 13.60 -2.62 8.94
N GLU A 26 13.37 -3.01 7.69
CA GLU A 26 13.31 -2.08 6.55
C GLU A 26 12.18 -1.04 6.71
N ALA A 27 10.99 -1.48 7.11
CA ALA A 27 9.86 -0.58 7.36
C ALA A 27 10.15 0.42 8.48
N THR A 28 10.81 -0.03 9.55
CA THR A 28 11.24 0.82 10.68
C THR A 28 12.23 1.88 10.20
N GLU A 29 13.27 1.49 9.45
CA GLU A 29 14.27 2.42 8.93
C GLU A 29 13.64 3.49 8.01
N VAL A 30 12.74 3.08 7.12
CA VAL A 30 11.98 4.01 6.27
C VAL A 30 11.18 4.98 7.14
N ALA A 31 10.42 4.48 8.10
CA ALA A 31 9.61 5.33 8.97
C ALA A 31 10.44 6.33 9.78
N GLU A 32 11.60 5.92 10.31
CA GLU A 32 12.51 6.82 11.03
C GLU A 32 13.02 7.96 10.14
N ARG A 33 13.38 7.66 8.89
CA ARG A 33 13.82 8.68 7.93
C ARG A 33 12.68 9.62 7.51
N VAL A 34 11.51 9.05 7.20
CA VAL A 34 10.31 9.80 6.78
C VAL A 34 9.84 10.73 7.90
N THR A 35 9.73 10.23 9.14
CA THR A 35 9.35 11.06 10.30
C THR A 35 10.43 12.07 10.66
N GLY A 36 11.72 11.71 10.53
CA GLY A 36 12.85 12.63 10.68
C GLY A 36 12.85 13.79 9.69
N ALA A 37 12.27 13.59 8.51
CA ALA A 37 12.05 14.63 7.50
C ALA A 37 10.79 15.48 7.74
N GLY A 38 10.06 15.25 8.84
CA GLY A 38 8.86 16.02 9.19
C GLY A 38 7.60 15.59 8.44
N VAL A 39 7.57 14.35 7.92
CA VAL A 39 6.37 13.76 7.34
C VAL A 39 5.62 12.97 8.41
N GLU A 40 4.32 13.24 8.53
CA GLU A 40 3.46 12.55 9.47
C GLU A 40 2.89 11.26 8.87
N ILE A 41 3.17 10.14 9.55
CA ILE A 41 2.60 8.82 9.26
C ILE A 41 1.77 8.34 10.45
N TYR A 42 0.80 7.49 10.19
CA TYR A 42 0.07 6.78 11.23
C TYR A 42 1.00 5.85 12.01
N PRO A 43 0.73 5.59 13.31
CA PRO A 43 1.54 4.68 14.12
C PRO A 43 1.57 3.26 13.57
N ASN A 44 0.45 2.77 13.03
CA ASN A 44 0.34 1.45 12.44
C ASN A 44 0.55 1.52 10.93
N MET A 45 1.08 0.45 10.36
CA MET A 45 1.13 0.27 8.91
C MET A 45 -0.28 0.16 8.32
N ASP A 46 -0.49 0.77 7.15
CA ASP A 46 -1.75 0.66 6.41
C ASP A 46 -1.93 -0.77 5.90
N HIS A 47 -0.93 -1.31 5.21
CA HIS A 47 -1.10 -2.52 4.42
C HIS A 47 0.12 -3.45 4.44
N ALA A 48 -0.12 -4.76 4.31
CA ALA A 48 0.89 -5.76 4.01
C ALA A 48 0.46 -6.70 2.87
N ALA A 49 1.31 -6.87 1.85
CA ALA A 49 1.13 -7.91 0.84
C ALA A 49 1.90 -9.18 1.22
N ILE A 50 1.18 -10.28 1.41
CA ILE A 50 1.76 -11.55 1.87
C ILE A 50 1.47 -12.64 0.84
N PHE A 51 2.53 -13.15 0.23
CA PHE A 51 2.47 -14.21 -0.77
C PHE A 51 2.46 -15.57 -0.09
N CYS A 52 1.53 -16.44 -0.48
CA CYS A 52 1.40 -17.75 0.10
C CYS A 52 0.66 -18.76 -0.81
N ASP A 53 0.99 -20.03 -0.65
CA ASP A 53 0.20 -21.15 -1.18
C ASP A 53 0.32 -22.38 -0.25
N PRO A 54 -0.78 -22.90 0.30
CA PRO A 54 -2.17 -22.47 0.14
C PRO A 54 -2.51 -21.21 0.97
N PRO A 55 -3.57 -20.45 0.59
CA PRO A 55 -3.96 -19.20 1.28
C PRO A 55 -4.25 -19.31 2.77
N HIS A 56 -4.65 -20.49 3.26
CA HIS A 56 -4.98 -20.69 4.67
C HIS A 56 -3.78 -20.49 5.62
N LEU A 57 -2.55 -20.61 5.11
CA LEU A 57 -1.33 -20.38 5.90
C LEU A 57 -1.28 -18.96 6.50
N VAL A 58 -1.93 -18.00 5.83
CA VAL A 58 -2.04 -16.62 6.31
C VAL A 58 -3.46 -16.34 6.80
N ALA A 59 -4.47 -16.74 6.01
CA ALA A 59 -5.86 -16.37 6.26
C ALA A 59 -6.40 -16.87 7.62
N ASP A 60 -5.96 -18.04 8.10
CA ASP A 60 -6.41 -18.58 9.40
C ASP A 60 -5.87 -17.76 10.58
N GLY A 61 -4.62 -17.29 10.51
CA GLY A 61 -4.02 -16.41 11.52
C GLY A 61 -4.70 -15.05 11.58
N LEU A 62 -4.94 -14.44 10.40
CA LEU A 62 -5.68 -13.18 10.29
C LEU A 62 -7.09 -13.31 10.87
N LYS A 63 -7.80 -14.40 10.59
CA LYS A 63 -9.14 -14.62 11.12
C LYS A 63 -9.17 -14.73 12.65
N GLN A 64 -8.14 -15.32 13.27
CA GLN A 64 -8.02 -15.39 14.73
C GLN A 64 -7.84 -14.01 15.37
N LEU A 65 -7.18 -13.08 14.67
CA LEU A 65 -7.01 -11.68 15.07
C LEU A 65 -8.27 -10.82 14.85
N GLY A 66 -9.27 -11.35 14.14
CA GLY A 66 -10.51 -10.66 13.84
C GLY A 66 -10.52 -9.90 12.52
N TYR A 67 -9.59 -10.19 11.59
CA TYR A 67 -9.68 -9.66 10.23
C TYR A 67 -10.91 -10.21 9.50
N VAL A 68 -11.52 -9.36 8.68
CA VAL A 68 -12.57 -9.74 7.74
C VAL A 68 -11.95 -9.98 6.37
N ASN A 69 -11.71 -11.25 6.04
CA ASN A 69 -11.24 -11.64 4.70
C ASN A 69 -12.35 -11.43 3.67
N GLY A 70 -12.00 -10.86 2.51
CA GLY A 70 -12.94 -10.50 1.45
C GLY A 70 -13.89 -9.38 1.83
N TRP A 71 -13.53 -8.52 2.80
CA TRP A 71 -14.34 -7.33 3.15
C TRP A 71 -14.58 -6.47 1.91
N ASP A 72 -13.53 -6.33 1.11
CA ASP A 72 -13.59 -5.88 -0.25
C ASP A 72 -13.87 -7.09 -1.14
N ALA A 73 -15.12 -7.22 -1.59
CA ALA A 73 -15.61 -8.39 -2.31
C ALA A 73 -14.96 -8.59 -3.71
N ARG A 74 -13.95 -7.79 -4.05
CA ARG A 74 -13.21 -7.87 -5.31
C ARG A 74 -11.94 -8.70 -5.13
N CYS A 75 -11.67 -9.51 -6.14
CA CYS A 75 -10.40 -10.18 -6.30
C CYS A 75 -9.57 -9.38 -7.30
N TYR A 76 -8.30 -9.15 -6.98
CA TYR A 76 -7.42 -8.32 -7.78
C TYR A 76 -6.40 -9.19 -8.49
N PRO A 77 -6.43 -9.27 -9.83
CA PRO A 77 -5.29 -9.77 -10.59
C PRO A 77 -4.06 -8.92 -10.28
N SER A 78 -2.94 -9.57 -9.96
CA SER A 78 -1.68 -8.92 -9.59
C SER A 78 -0.55 -9.56 -10.42
N PRO A 79 -0.36 -9.15 -11.68
CA PRO A 79 0.67 -9.74 -12.53
C PRO A 79 2.06 -9.27 -12.08
N VAL A 80 2.83 -10.12 -11.39
CA VAL A 80 4.16 -9.76 -10.86
C VAL A 80 5.24 -10.57 -11.57
N ASP A 81 6.28 -9.90 -12.06
CA ASP A 81 7.36 -10.53 -12.87
C ASP A 81 6.84 -11.37 -14.05
N GLY A 82 5.73 -10.95 -14.66
CA GLY A 82 5.06 -11.69 -15.74
C GLY A 82 4.35 -12.99 -15.30
N CYS A 83 4.15 -13.18 -13.99
CA CYS A 83 3.40 -14.29 -13.42
C CYS A 83 2.05 -13.84 -12.86
N ASP A 84 1.03 -14.69 -12.97
CA ASP A 84 -0.32 -14.38 -12.55
C ASP A 84 -0.58 -14.72 -11.07
N TYR A 85 -0.85 -13.68 -10.27
CA TYR A 85 -1.31 -13.81 -8.89
C TYR A 85 -2.69 -13.18 -8.69
N ILE A 86 -3.31 -13.52 -7.57
CA ILE A 86 -4.57 -12.92 -7.14
C ILE A 86 -4.50 -12.52 -5.67
N ASN A 87 -5.04 -11.33 -5.35
CA ASN A 87 -5.06 -10.81 -3.99
C ASN A 87 -6.44 -11.00 -3.39
N VAL A 88 -6.49 -11.61 -2.21
CA VAL A 88 -7.66 -11.63 -1.33
C VAL A 88 -7.42 -10.61 -0.23
N SER A 89 -8.25 -9.57 -0.20
CA SER A 89 -8.18 -8.51 0.80
C SER A 89 -8.59 -9.01 2.18
N ALA A 90 -8.02 -8.41 3.21
CA ALA A 90 -8.47 -8.55 4.59
C ALA A 90 -8.35 -7.19 5.28
N GLN A 91 -9.35 -6.83 6.08
CA GLN A 91 -9.33 -5.60 6.88
C GLN A 91 -9.50 -5.92 8.35
N LEU A 92 -8.74 -5.21 9.16
CA LEU A 92 -8.91 -5.17 10.61
C LEU A 92 -9.88 -4.03 10.97
N SER A 93 -10.89 -4.33 11.78
CA SER A 93 -11.81 -3.29 12.25
C SER A 93 -11.06 -2.22 13.05
N THR A 94 -11.48 -0.95 12.91
CA THR A 94 -10.89 0.19 13.63
C THR A 94 -10.94 0.04 15.15
N ASP A 95 -11.92 -0.71 15.67
CA ASP A 95 -12.12 -0.97 17.10
C ASP A 95 -11.42 -2.25 17.58
N SER A 96 -10.64 -2.90 16.73
CA SER A 96 -9.97 -4.17 17.05
C SER A 96 -8.82 -3.95 18.04
N PRO A 97 -8.72 -4.74 19.13
CA PRO A 97 -7.58 -4.67 20.04
C PRO A 97 -6.26 -5.12 19.38
N ALA A 98 -6.31 -5.80 18.23
CA ALA A 98 -5.10 -6.13 17.48
C ALA A 98 -4.43 -4.87 16.91
N ARG A 99 -5.17 -3.79 16.65
CA ARG A 99 -4.57 -2.50 16.23
C ARG A 99 -3.70 -1.91 17.34
N ASP A 100 -4.15 -1.97 18.60
CA ASP A 100 -3.35 -1.53 19.75
C ASP A 100 -2.06 -2.34 19.92
N ALA A 101 -2.03 -3.56 19.40
CA ALA A 101 -0.85 -4.42 19.38
C ALA A 101 0.07 -4.19 18.16
N GLY A 102 -0.26 -3.23 17.27
CA GLY A 102 0.54 -2.84 16.11
C GLY A 102 0.21 -3.54 14.80
N TRP A 103 -0.90 -4.28 14.71
CA TRP A 103 -1.28 -4.98 13.48
C TRP A 103 -1.70 -4.03 12.36
N PHE A 104 -1.45 -4.46 11.11
CA PHE A 104 -1.78 -3.72 9.89
C PHE A 104 -3.29 -3.50 9.77
N ASP A 105 -3.70 -2.37 9.22
CA ASP A 105 -5.13 -2.13 8.98
C ASP A 105 -5.68 -3.02 7.84
N TYR A 106 -4.84 -3.32 6.85
CA TYR A 106 -5.16 -4.14 5.69
C TYR A 106 -4.09 -5.20 5.39
N VAL A 107 -4.51 -6.33 4.83
CA VAL A 107 -3.61 -7.37 4.32
C VAL A 107 -4.10 -7.86 2.96
N ALA A 108 -3.21 -7.90 1.96
CA ALA A 108 -3.42 -8.72 0.76
C ALA A 108 -2.84 -10.11 1.00
N VAL A 109 -3.71 -11.12 1.04
CA VAL A 109 -3.29 -12.53 0.92
C VAL A 109 -3.16 -12.83 -0.57
N VAL A 110 -1.92 -12.84 -1.05
CA VAL A 110 -1.57 -13.02 -2.46
C VAL A 110 -1.27 -14.49 -2.72
N HIS A 111 -1.89 -15.07 -3.74
CA HIS A 111 -1.62 -16.47 -4.08
C HIS A 111 -1.50 -16.68 -5.60
N PRO A 112 -0.69 -17.67 -6.03
CA PRO A 112 -0.48 -17.94 -7.45
C PRO A 112 -1.76 -18.47 -8.10
N VAL A 113 -2.01 -18.06 -9.34
CA VAL A 113 -3.14 -18.54 -10.16
C VAL A 113 -2.78 -19.86 -10.84
N ASP A 114 -1.52 -20.02 -11.25
CA ASP A 114 -1.05 -21.19 -11.98
C ASP A 114 0.26 -21.76 -11.45
N LYS A 115 0.72 -22.84 -12.09
CA LYS A 115 1.96 -23.52 -11.68
C LYS A 115 3.20 -22.65 -11.91
N ALA A 116 3.22 -21.80 -12.94
CA ALA A 116 4.37 -20.96 -13.22
C ALA A 116 4.54 -19.91 -12.11
N ALA A 117 3.47 -19.23 -11.74
CA ALA A 117 3.43 -18.31 -10.60
C ALA A 117 3.81 -18.99 -9.30
N LEU A 118 3.31 -20.21 -9.03
CA LEU A 118 3.70 -20.97 -7.84
C LEU A 118 5.20 -21.27 -7.80
N GLN A 119 5.78 -21.72 -8.91
CA GLN A 119 7.22 -22.00 -8.95
C GLN A 119 8.07 -20.73 -8.86
N HIS A 120 7.62 -19.63 -9.46
CA HIS A 120 8.29 -18.32 -9.34
C HIS A 120 8.31 -17.84 -7.88
N MET A 121 7.14 -17.85 -7.24
CA MET A 121 6.97 -17.53 -5.82
C MET A 121 7.89 -18.35 -4.92
N LEU A 122 7.87 -19.69 -5.06
CA LEU A 122 8.71 -20.57 -4.23
C LEU A 122 10.21 -20.48 -4.57
N GLY A 123 10.55 -20.09 -5.80
CA GLY A 123 11.93 -20.00 -6.29
C GLY A 123 12.76 -18.87 -5.70
N GLN A 124 12.12 -17.89 -5.03
CA GLN A 124 12.78 -16.72 -4.45
C GLN A 124 13.56 -17.01 -3.17
N GLY A 125 13.17 -18.06 -2.45
CA GLY A 125 13.87 -18.50 -1.24
C GLY A 125 13.53 -17.74 0.04
N TYR A 126 12.43 -16.98 0.08
CA TYR A 126 11.88 -16.40 1.32
C TYR A 126 10.95 -17.34 2.10
N GLY A 127 10.80 -18.57 1.63
CA GLY A 127 9.86 -19.52 2.19
C GLY A 127 8.42 -19.29 1.73
N ASN A 128 7.47 -19.83 2.49
CA ASN A 128 6.05 -19.75 2.22
C ASN A 128 5.31 -19.91 3.56
N PRO A 129 4.59 -18.88 4.05
CA PRO A 129 4.38 -17.56 3.43
C PRO A 129 5.62 -16.64 3.45
N PHE A 130 5.61 -15.57 2.65
CA PHE A 130 6.55 -14.44 2.76
C PHE A 130 5.85 -13.08 2.62
N ILE A 131 6.37 -12.05 3.32
CA ILE A 131 5.92 -10.66 3.17
C ILE A 131 6.64 -10.07 1.96
N HIS A 132 5.87 -9.68 0.95
CA HIS A 132 6.40 -9.06 -0.24
C HIS A 132 6.73 -7.58 0.00
N HIS A 133 5.72 -6.82 0.43
CA HIS A 133 5.88 -5.41 0.79
C HIS A 133 5.00 -4.99 1.96
N LEU A 134 5.41 -3.88 2.59
CA LEU A 134 4.69 -3.21 3.67
C LEU A 134 4.41 -1.76 3.26
N THR A 135 3.27 -1.24 3.68
CA THR A 135 2.83 0.11 3.33
C THR A 135 2.65 0.95 4.59
N TRP A 136 3.30 2.11 4.67
CA TRP A 136 3.02 3.10 5.72
C TRP A 136 1.88 4.03 5.30
N GLY A 137 0.96 4.29 6.23
CA GLY A 137 -0.13 5.24 6.01
C GLY A 137 0.32 6.68 6.30
N LEU A 138 0.21 7.58 5.34
CA LEU A 138 0.40 9.01 5.55
C LEU A 138 -0.85 9.63 6.17
N VAL A 139 -0.65 10.54 7.13
CA VAL A 139 -1.76 11.32 7.70
C VAL A 139 -2.22 12.34 6.65
N PRO A 140 -3.48 12.26 6.17
CA PRO A 140 -3.98 13.17 5.16
C PRO A 140 -4.23 14.57 5.74
N PRO A 141 -4.23 15.63 4.90
CA PRO A 141 -4.81 16.90 5.29
C PRO A 141 -6.28 16.69 5.70
N GLU A 142 -6.76 17.46 6.68
CA GLU A 142 -8.15 17.35 7.16
C GLU A 142 -9.14 17.51 5.99
N HIS A 143 -10.06 16.56 5.88
CA HIS A 143 -11.16 16.63 4.91
C HIS A 143 -12.26 17.57 5.43
N THR A 144 -11.95 18.87 5.48
CA THR A 144 -12.92 19.90 5.92
C THR A 144 -13.88 20.30 4.81
N ASP A 145 -13.53 19.99 3.57
CA ASP A 145 -14.29 20.39 2.39
C ASP A 145 -15.51 19.49 2.23
N THR A 146 -16.61 20.08 1.75
CA THR A 146 -17.84 19.32 1.45
C THR A 146 -17.82 18.70 0.05
N ASP A 147 -16.78 18.95 -0.73
CA ASP A 147 -16.64 18.56 -2.14
C ASP A 147 -15.31 17.81 -2.38
N ASP A 148 -15.40 16.62 -2.95
CA ASP A 148 -14.26 15.77 -3.28
C ASP A 148 -13.32 16.43 -4.30
N PHE A 149 -13.84 17.29 -5.21
CA PHE A 149 -12.99 17.98 -6.19
C PHE A 149 -12.13 19.07 -5.54
N GLU A 150 -12.71 19.83 -4.59
CA GLU A 150 -11.96 20.79 -3.79
C GLU A 150 -10.93 20.08 -2.91
N TYR A 151 -11.32 18.98 -2.27
CA TYR A 151 -10.38 18.18 -1.48
C TYR A 151 -9.24 17.59 -2.33
N ALA A 152 -9.54 17.11 -3.55
CA ALA A 152 -8.54 16.64 -4.51
C ALA A 152 -7.46 17.71 -4.79
N SER A 153 -7.87 18.97 -4.90
CA SER A 153 -6.98 20.10 -5.11
C SER A 153 -6.02 20.38 -3.94
N HIS A 154 -6.29 19.83 -2.76
CA HIS A 154 -5.42 19.90 -1.59
C HIS A 154 -4.58 18.63 -1.42
N VAL A 155 -5.19 17.46 -1.56
CA VAL A 155 -4.53 16.19 -1.24
C VAL A 155 -3.58 15.71 -2.33
N VAL A 156 -3.83 16.01 -3.61
CA VAL A 156 -2.91 15.65 -4.70
C VAL A 156 -1.59 16.44 -4.60
N PRO A 157 -1.60 17.78 -4.48
CA PRO A 157 -0.35 18.53 -4.28
C PRO A 157 0.38 18.13 -3.00
N PHE A 158 -0.36 17.85 -1.92
CA PHE A 158 0.22 17.34 -0.68
C PHE A 158 1.00 16.05 -0.95
N MET A 159 0.43 15.09 -1.67
CA MET A 159 1.12 13.83 -1.97
C MET A 159 2.31 13.99 -2.91
N VAL A 160 2.24 14.93 -3.85
CA VAL A 160 3.38 15.33 -4.69
C VAL A 160 4.54 15.86 -3.83
N GLU A 161 4.27 16.79 -2.92
CA GLU A 161 5.27 17.35 -2.02
C GLU A 161 5.86 16.26 -1.09
N ARG A 162 5.00 15.41 -0.52
CA ARG A 162 5.47 14.31 0.35
C ARG A 162 6.30 13.28 -0.41
N ARG A 163 5.99 13.01 -1.68
CA ARG A 163 6.79 12.14 -2.54
C ARG A 163 8.22 12.65 -2.68
N GLU A 164 8.40 13.94 -2.97
CA GLU A 164 9.72 14.55 -3.08
C GLU A 164 10.48 14.50 -1.74
N VAL A 165 9.86 14.95 -0.64
CA VAL A 165 10.49 14.96 0.69
C VAL A 165 10.88 13.55 1.15
N ILE A 166 10.04 12.55 0.88
CA ILE A 166 10.33 11.15 1.21
C ILE A 166 11.47 10.62 0.36
N GLY A 167 11.47 10.87 -0.96
CA GLY A 167 12.55 10.48 -1.86
C GLY A 167 13.91 11.01 -1.38
N ASP A 168 13.97 12.30 -1.05
CA ASP A 168 15.17 12.93 -0.50
C ASP A 168 15.63 12.32 0.84
N ALA A 169 14.69 12.02 1.74
CA ALA A 169 14.99 11.45 3.05
C ALA A 169 15.50 10.01 2.96
N ILE A 170 14.97 9.23 2.03
CA ILE A 170 15.40 7.86 1.75
C ILE A 170 16.70 7.84 0.95
N GLY A 171 16.90 8.82 0.06
CA GLY A 171 18.01 8.87 -0.89
C GLY A 171 17.82 7.92 -2.07
N ASP A 172 16.57 7.67 -2.46
CA ASP A 172 16.18 6.87 -3.63
C ASP A 172 15.06 7.59 -4.39
N ASP A 173 14.98 7.37 -5.70
CA ASP A 173 13.93 7.98 -6.52
C ASP A 173 12.60 7.26 -6.24
N PRO A 174 11.55 7.98 -5.82
CA PRO A 174 10.27 7.35 -5.52
C PRO A 174 9.61 6.81 -6.80
N GLY A 175 8.85 5.72 -6.66
CA GLY A 175 8.06 5.14 -7.74
C GLY A 175 6.99 6.08 -8.27
N THR A 176 6.23 5.61 -9.26
CA THR A 176 5.11 6.33 -9.88
C THR A 176 4.09 6.74 -8.81
N LEU A 177 3.68 8.01 -8.83
CA LEU A 177 2.57 8.49 -8.03
C LEU A 177 1.24 8.01 -8.61
N ILE A 178 0.62 7.05 -7.94
CA ILE A 178 -0.71 6.56 -8.31
C ILE A 178 -1.76 7.38 -7.57
N ILE A 179 -2.61 8.06 -8.32
CA ILE A 179 -3.66 8.97 -7.84
C ILE A 179 -5.02 8.32 -8.11
N ALA A 180 -5.48 7.44 -7.22
CA ALA A 180 -6.82 6.88 -7.30
C ALA A 180 -7.80 7.76 -6.51
N VAL A 181 -8.75 8.39 -7.21
CA VAL A 181 -9.70 9.37 -6.66
C VAL A 181 -11.14 9.02 -7.02
N PRO A 182 -12.16 9.58 -6.34
CA PRO A 182 -13.55 9.31 -6.66
C PRO A 182 -13.88 9.65 -8.13
N ASP A 183 -14.74 8.85 -8.76
CA ASP A 183 -15.21 9.08 -10.13
C ASP A 183 -15.72 10.52 -10.39
N PRO A 184 -16.46 11.16 -9.45
CA PRO A 184 -16.88 12.55 -9.60
C PRO A 184 -15.74 13.56 -9.74
N VAL A 185 -14.55 13.29 -9.20
CA VAL A 185 -13.38 14.18 -9.33
C VAL A 185 -12.86 14.15 -10.77
N ILE A 186 -12.69 12.95 -11.34
CA ILE A 186 -12.16 12.76 -12.70
C ILE A 186 -13.15 13.25 -13.74
N SER A 187 -14.45 13.04 -13.50
CA SER A 187 -15.51 13.48 -14.40
C SER A 187 -15.90 14.95 -14.20
N HIS A 188 -15.23 15.67 -13.29
CA HIS A 188 -15.48 17.09 -13.07
C HIS A 188 -15.05 17.93 -14.30
N PRO A 189 -15.85 18.92 -14.75
CA PRO A 189 -15.55 19.68 -15.96
C PRO A 189 -14.20 20.41 -15.97
N ASN A 190 -13.68 20.76 -14.78
CA ASN A 190 -12.41 21.47 -14.65
C ASN A 190 -11.22 20.54 -14.40
N PHE A 191 -11.42 19.22 -14.40
CA PHE A 191 -10.37 18.26 -14.04
C PHE A 191 -9.15 18.36 -14.96
N GLU A 192 -9.36 18.43 -16.28
CA GLU A 192 -8.27 18.52 -17.27
C GLU A 192 -7.41 19.79 -17.10
N GLU A 193 -8.01 20.91 -16.66
CA GLU A 193 -7.30 22.17 -16.43
C GLU A 193 -6.64 22.20 -15.04
N ALA A 194 -7.26 21.60 -14.03
CA ALA A 194 -6.79 21.64 -12.66
C ALA A 194 -5.67 20.62 -12.38
N LEU A 195 -5.71 19.44 -13.00
CA LEU A 195 -4.74 18.37 -12.73
C LEU A 195 -3.28 18.80 -12.97
N PRO A 196 -2.90 19.49 -14.07
CA PRO A 196 -1.53 19.98 -14.24
C PRO A 196 -1.10 20.95 -13.15
N GLU A 197 -2.02 21.79 -12.64
CA GLU A 197 -1.72 22.69 -11.52
C GLU A 197 -1.47 21.90 -10.23
N TRP A 198 -2.22 20.82 -10.00
CA TRP A 198 -2.06 19.97 -8.82
C TRP A 198 -0.76 19.16 -8.84
N LEU A 199 -0.38 18.67 -10.02
CA LEU A 199 0.84 17.88 -10.23
C LEU A 199 2.10 18.74 -10.26
N GLY A 200 1.96 20.04 -10.55
CA GLY A 200 3.08 20.95 -10.64
C GLY A 200 4.04 20.56 -11.76
N GLY A 201 5.24 20.10 -11.38
CA GLY A 201 6.33 19.79 -12.30
C GLY A 201 6.52 18.31 -12.62
N LEU A 202 5.65 17.40 -12.16
CA LEU A 202 5.78 15.97 -12.46
C LEU A 202 5.62 15.68 -13.95
N ASP A 203 6.48 14.81 -14.47
CA ASP A 203 6.37 14.31 -15.83
C ASP A 203 5.22 13.28 -15.97
N GLU A 204 4.65 13.16 -17.17
CA GLU A 204 3.54 12.22 -17.46
C GLU A 204 3.89 10.74 -17.16
N GLU A 205 5.17 10.40 -17.14
CA GLU A 205 5.65 9.05 -16.82
C GLU A 205 5.67 8.78 -15.30
N GLU A 206 5.73 9.83 -14.48
CA GLU A 206 5.87 9.75 -13.02
C GLU A 206 4.55 9.65 -12.26
N TYR A 207 3.41 9.75 -12.95
CA TYR A 207 2.11 9.62 -12.30
C TYR A 207 1.11 8.79 -13.12
N GLN A 208 0.05 8.37 -12.46
CA GLN A 208 -1.12 7.77 -13.08
C GLN A 208 -2.35 8.20 -12.31
N VAL A 209 -3.40 8.65 -13.02
CA VAL A 209 -4.69 8.95 -12.39
C VAL A 209 -5.68 7.83 -12.69
N GLU A 210 -6.41 7.39 -11.68
CA GLU A 210 -7.42 6.35 -11.82
C GLU A 210 -8.70 6.63 -11.03
N SER A 211 -9.83 6.15 -11.57
CA SER A 211 -11.10 6.18 -10.86
C SER A 211 -11.13 5.12 -9.76
N MET A 212 -11.44 5.55 -8.54
CA MET A 212 -11.56 4.71 -7.36
C MET A 212 -13.02 4.26 -7.18
N GLN A 213 -13.28 2.99 -7.47
CA GLN A 213 -14.64 2.47 -7.62
C GLN A 213 -15.45 2.41 -6.30
N GLY A 214 -14.85 2.68 -5.15
CA GLY A 214 -15.45 2.46 -3.82
C GLY A 214 -15.46 3.74 -3.04
N GLY A 215 -15.51 4.84 -3.78
CA GLY A 215 -15.39 6.19 -3.27
C GLY A 215 -14.01 6.45 -2.66
N GLY A 216 -13.90 7.65 -2.12
CA GLY A 216 -12.71 8.10 -1.42
C GLY A 216 -11.44 8.13 -2.26
N PHE A 217 -10.33 8.29 -1.56
CA PHE A 217 -9.00 8.53 -2.12
C PHE A 217 -8.05 7.40 -1.68
N LEU A 218 -7.22 6.97 -2.62
CA LEU A 218 -6.03 6.17 -2.36
C LEU A 218 -4.90 6.70 -3.25
N ILE A 219 -3.98 7.43 -2.65
CA ILE A 219 -2.83 8.00 -3.36
C ILE A 219 -1.57 7.36 -2.79
N GLN A 220 -0.74 6.76 -3.63
CA GLN A 220 0.36 5.90 -3.17
C GLN A 220 1.54 5.86 -4.14
N PHE A 221 2.71 5.48 -3.63
CA PHE A 221 3.93 5.22 -4.41
C PHE A 221 4.91 4.36 -3.62
N PHE A 222 5.79 3.62 -4.30
CA PHE A 222 6.87 2.87 -3.67
C PHE A 222 8.05 3.78 -3.32
N VAL A 223 8.67 3.54 -2.17
CA VAL A 223 9.78 4.35 -1.66
C VAL A 223 11.13 3.64 -1.73
N LEU A 224 11.13 2.31 -1.89
CA LEU A 224 12.34 1.53 -2.06
C LEU A 224 12.29 0.78 -3.38
N THR A 225 13.39 0.86 -4.13
CA THR A 225 13.64 0.03 -5.32
C THR A 225 13.33 -1.45 -5.05
N GLY A 226 12.67 -2.08 -6.03
CA GLY A 226 12.16 -3.46 -5.96
C GLY A 226 10.75 -3.55 -5.38
N GLY A 227 10.20 -2.47 -4.85
CA GLY A 227 8.81 -2.42 -4.40
C GLY A 227 8.60 -3.05 -3.03
N ARG A 228 9.55 -2.87 -2.11
CA ARG A 228 9.53 -3.48 -0.75
C ARG A 228 8.75 -2.67 0.27
N ILE A 229 8.83 -1.36 0.18
CA ILE A 229 8.12 -0.45 1.08
C ILE A 229 7.37 0.56 0.22
N GLU A 230 6.10 0.74 0.54
CA GLU A 230 5.19 1.68 -0.07
C GLU A 230 4.78 2.73 0.98
N VAL A 231 4.36 3.90 0.51
CA VAL A 231 3.58 4.84 1.30
C VAL A 231 2.25 5.09 0.62
N ALA A 232 1.18 5.16 1.40
CA ALA A 232 -0.16 5.40 0.91
C ALA A 232 -0.90 6.39 1.79
N LEU A 233 -1.71 7.23 1.16
CA LEU A 233 -2.70 8.08 1.80
C LEU A 233 -4.07 7.54 1.43
N ARG A 234 -4.89 7.26 2.44
CA ARG A 234 -6.23 6.69 2.28
C ARG A 234 -7.27 7.56 2.99
N VAL A 235 -8.34 7.92 2.28
CA VAL A 235 -9.46 8.70 2.84
C VAL A 235 -10.78 8.12 2.34
N ASP A 236 -11.67 7.76 3.27
CA ASP A 236 -13.08 7.40 3.01
C ASP A 236 -13.37 6.38 1.90
N THR A 237 -12.41 5.51 1.58
CA THR A 237 -12.59 4.47 0.59
C THR A 237 -12.96 3.13 1.23
N THR A 238 -13.90 2.40 0.60
CA THR A 238 -14.23 1.02 0.98
C THR A 238 -13.42 -0.01 0.20
N GLN A 239 -12.33 0.43 -0.43
CA GLN A 239 -11.50 -0.43 -1.27
C GLN A 239 -10.14 -0.60 -0.62
N THR A 240 -9.59 -1.81 -0.63
CA THR A 240 -8.20 -2.00 -0.18
C THR A 240 -7.23 -1.53 -1.26
N PHE A 241 -7.50 -1.93 -2.50
CA PHE A 241 -6.67 -1.64 -3.67
C PHE A 241 -7.49 -1.06 -4.83
N ASN A 242 -6.84 -0.34 -5.72
CA ASN A 242 -7.36 -0.04 -7.04
C ASN A 242 -6.82 -1.08 -8.05
N PRO A 243 -7.67 -1.83 -8.78
CA PRO A 243 -7.21 -2.89 -9.67
C PRO A 243 -6.27 -2.42 -10.79
N LYS A 244 -6.47 -1.20 -11.30
CA LYS A 244 -5.63 -0.68 -12.37
C LYS A 244 -4.26 -0.25 -11.86
N SER A 245 -4.22 0.31 -10.65
CA SER A 245 -2.98 0.61 -9.94
C SER A 245 -2.20 -0.68 -9.69
N VAL A 246 -2.86 -1.73 -9.21
CA VAL A 246 -2.23 -3.05 -9.00
C VAL A 246 -1.57 -3.55 -10.28
N HIS A 247 -2.20 -3.40 -11.45
CA HIS A 247 -1.61 -3.82 -12.71
C HIS A 247 -0.31 -3.05 -13.04
N LYS A 248 -0.35 -1.71 -13.06
CA LYS A 248 0.85 -0.90 -13.40
C LYS A 248 1.98 -1.14 -12.40
N ILE A 249 1.67 -1.02 -11.10
CA ILE A 249 2.64 -1.22 -10.03
C ILE A 249 3.28 -2.62 -10.12
N SER A 250 2.46 -3.66 -10.34
CA SER A 250 2.97 -5.04 -10.39
C SER A 250 3.88 -5.30 -11.60
N GLU A 251 3.69 -4.56 -12.69
CA GLU A 251 4.50 -4.65 -13.92
C GLU A 251 5.80 -3.84 -13.80
N ASP A 252 5.72 -2.63 -13.25
CA ASP A 252 6.80 -1.64 -13.35
C ASP A 252 7.67 -1.53 -12.10
N GLU A 253 7.13 -1.84 -10.90
CA GLU A 253 7.73 -1.41 -9.63
C GLU A 253 7.94 -2.55 -8.63
N ILE A 254 7.16 -3.61 -8.77
CA ILE A 254 7.21 -4.77 -7.89
C ILE A 254 7.92 -5.92 -8.59
N SER A 255 8.94 -6.45 -7.93
CA SER A 255 9.45 -7.78 -8.25
C SER A 255 9.27 -8.71 -7.08
N ALA A 256 8.77 -9.91 -7.31
CA ALA A 256 8.76 -10.91 -6.26
C ALA A 256 10.20 -11.37 -5.91
N VAL A 257 11.18 -11.12 -6.79
CA VAL A 257 12.61 -11.32 -6.48
C VAL A 257 13.19 -10.10 -5.76
N GLN A 258 13.10 -10.12 -4.43
CA GLN A 258 13.46 -8.94 -3.60
C GLN A 258 14.95 -8.79 -3.21
N GLY A 259 15.85 -9.60 -3.78
CA GLY A 259 17.30 -9.55 -3.54
C GLY A 259 17.73 -9.79 -2.09
N LYS A 260 19.04 -9.95 -1.84
CA LYS A 260 19.64 -9.83 -0.50
C LYS A 260 20.36 -8.51 -0.39
#